data_AF-A0A2W4QZJ3-F1
#
_entry.id   AF-A0A2W4QZJ3-F1
#
_cell.length_a   1.000
_cell.length_b   1.000
_cell.length_c   1.000
_cell.angle_alpha   90.00
_cell.angle_beta   90.00
_cell.angle_gamma   90.00
#
_symmetry.space_group_name_H-M   'P 1'
#
loop_
_entity.id
_entity.type
_entity.pdbx_description
1 polymer ?
#
loop_
_entity_poly.entity_id
_entity_poly.type
_entity_poly.pdbx_seq_one_letter_code
_entity_poly.pdbx_strand_id
1 'polypeptide(L)'
;RGKVRCPACGDITGLADRGDSLTPPTWRLFAQEYIERTPSGVTRHFKKATKGDRIRYGKASRLLKEIEGSEGPFAPMREIPTDGRSDQRPLIHGFRRYRDLFNDRQLLHLTLLGKAIAAVDEPRARRLLAMAFSEHLTTNCMYTAYAFGYRRVSPMFSIHSYRHITRPVEINPWLEGIGRGTFPNTLSKITKAVAFAKAPTELDPKGGRVPSKAGEHVYASEVSANPWQVLTGSSRASIRTKTSEDLAEIPDGTIDLILTDPPYFDNLSYSELSDFYLAWHQSLGEAEPPFDDPRLAAPIGENLALTSRADESIAVYRERLRRILSECQRVLKRNGVFVFTYHHKRIAAWNAVGEALARSGFRCTAVLPLRGEGQGGLHSYDGTIKWDAVFVCRKDVQAPGGESCPVVVPRSAIADARRRADAYAKELGDKKQIGFREPDRLNLERAMIVASAVLGKADDESVPLHTALYRTRERGGS
;
A
#
# COMPACT_ATOMS: atom_id res chain seq x y z
N ARG A 1 -17.01 -1.16 18.69
CA ARG A 1 -15.97 -1.06 19.73
C ARG A 1 -16.01 -2.36 20.53
N GLY A 2 -14.96 -3.19 20.46
CA GLY A 2 -14.95 -4.60 20.87
C GLY A 2 -15.10 -4.82 22.38
N LYS A 3 -16.34 -4.74 22.87
CA LYS A 3 -16.75 -5.16 24.21
C LYS A 3 -17.20 -6.61 24.14
N VAL A 4 -16.67 -7.44 25.03
CA VAL A 4 -17.06 -8.84 25.16
C VAL A 4 -17.83 -8.97 26.47
N ARG A 5 -19.03 -9.55 26.38
CA ARG A 5 -19.82 -9.92 27.55
C ARG A 5 -19.49 -11.36 27.93
N CYS A 6 -19.07 -11.58 29.17
CA CYS A 6 -18.87 -12.92 29.71
C CYS A 6 -20.24 -13.63 29.78
N PRO A 7 -20.40 -14.81 29.16
CA PRO A 7 -21.67 -15.54 29.20
C PRO A 7 -21.97 -16.15 30.58
N ALA A 8 -20.98 -16.23 31.49
CA ALA A 8 -21.14 -16.80 32.83
C ALA A 8 -21.51 -15.75 33.89
N CYS A 9 -20.82 -14.60 33.93
CA CYS A 9 -21.06 -13.57 34.96
C CYS A 9 -21.73 -12.29 34.41
N GLY A 10 -21.85 -12.12 33.10
CA GLY A 10 -22.46 -10.93 32.49
C GLY A 10 -21.55 -9.69 32.42
N ASP A 11 -20.33 -9.76 32.97
CA ASP A 11 -19.36 -8.67 32.92
C ASP A 11 -19.02 -8.29 31.48
N ILE A 12 -18.96 -6.99 31.23
CA ILE A 12 -18.64 -6.42 29.92
C ILE A 12 -17.24 -5.82 30.00
N THR A 13 -16.28 -6.45 29.35
CA THR A 13 -14.90 -5.96 29.25
C THR A 13 -14.59 -5.55 27.82
N GLY A 14 -14.00 -4.38 27.65
CA GLY A 14 -13.34 -3.99 26.40
C GLY A 14 -12.04 -4.75 26.24
N LEU A 15 -11.65 -5.03 24.98
CA LEU A 15 -10.31 -5.59 24.69
C LEU A 15 -9.16 -4.71 25.20
N ALA A 16 -9.36 -3.39 25.26
CA ALA A 16 -8.41 -2.42 25.82
C ALA A 16 -8.37 -2.41 27.36
N ASP A 17 -9.39 -2.99 28.02
CA ASP A 17 -9.53 -3.00 29.48
C ASP A 17 -8.75 -4.16 30.14
N ARG A 18 -7.89 -4.85 29.38
CA ARG A 18 -7.12 -6.02 29.83
C ARG A 18 -5.90 -5.69 30.71
N GLY A 19 -5.72 -4.44 31.11
CA GLY A 19 -4.65 -3.97 31.99
C GLY A 19 -3.27 -3.89 31.33
N ASP A 20 -2.25 -3.49 32.11
CA ASP A 20 -0.90 -3.15 31.62
C ASP A 20 -0.04 -4.36 31.19
N SER A 21 -0.46 -5.59 31.53
CA SER A 21 0.27 -6.83 31.24
C SER A 21 -0.40 -7.64 30.13
N LEU A 22 -0.58 -7.01 28.95
CA LEU A 22 -1.12 -7.68 27.77
C LEU A 22 -0.19 -8.82 27.33
N THR A 23 -0.70 -10.06 27.41
CA THR A 23 0.01 -11.26 26.96
C THR A 23 -0.49 -11.69 25.58
N PRO A 24 0.41 -12.14 24.67
CA PRO A 24 0.01 -12.73 23.40
C PRO A 24 -1.00 -13.86 23.57
N PRO A 25 -1.98 -14.02 22.66
CA PRO A 25 -2.88 -15.15 22.68
C PRO A 25 -2.11 -16.47 22.58
N THR A 26 -2.58 -17.48 23.32
CA THR A 26 -2.07 -18.85 23.19
C THR A 26 -2.99 -19.67 22.30
N TRP A 27 -2.41 -20.37 21.33
CA TRP A 27 -3.15 -21.26 20.43
C TRP A 27 -2.73 -22.71 20.62
N ARG A 28 -3.68 -23.63 20.41
CA ARG A 28 -3.42 -25.07 20.42
C ARG A 28 -3.82 -25.68 19.09
N LEU A 29 -2.96 -26.53 18.55
CA LEU A 29 -3.30 -27.35 17.38
C LEU A 29 -4.46 -28.30 17.75
N PHE A 30 -5.55 -28.25 16.99
CA PHE A 30 -6.73 -29.09 17.23
C PHE A 30 -7.20 -29.86 15.99
N ALA A 31 -6.89 -29.37 14.79
CA ALA A 31 -7.23 -30.03 13.52
C ALA A 31 -6.13 -29.82 12.49
N GLN A 32 -6.09 -30.68 11.49
CA GLN A 32 -5.22 -30.58 10.33
C GLN A 32 -6.01 -30.93 9.07
N GLU A 33 -5.85 -30.10 8.04
CA GLU A 33 -6.16 -30.48 6.66
C GLU A 33 -4.96 -31.23 6.09
N TYR A 34 -5.21 -32.33 5.39
CA TYR A 34 -4.19 -33.05 4.65
C TYR A 34 -4.69 -33.38 3.25
N ILE A 35 -3.72 -33.57 2.35
CA ILE A 35 -3.95 -33.83 0.95
C ILE A 35 -3.50 -35.26 0.67
N GLU A 36 -4.32 -36.02 -0.03
CA GLU A 36 -4.01 -37.39 -0.46
C GLU A 36 -4.03 -37.43 -1.99
N ARG A 37 -3.00 -38.05 -2.58
CA ARG A 37 -2.93 -38.30 -4.02
C ARG A 37 -3.54 -39.67 -4.29
N THR A 38 -4.59 -39.69 -5.11
CA THR A 38 -5.27 -40.89 -5.57
C THR A 38 -5.06 -41.05 -7.09
N PRO A 39 -5.31 -42.24 -7.67
CA PRO A 39 -5.28 -42.41 -9.12
C PRO A 39 -6.24 -41.47 -9.87
N SER A 40 -7.33 -41.03 -9.22
CA SER A 40 -8.32 -40.10 -9.77
C SER A 40 -8.01 -38.61 -9.53
N GLY A 41 -6.89 -38.28 -8.88
CA GLY A 41 -6.46 -36.91 -8.66
C GLY A 41 -6.09 -36.64 -7.20
N VAL A 42 -6.41 -35.44 -6.72
CA VAL A 42 -6.00 -34.97 -5.39
C VAL A 42 -7.23 -34.77 -4.51
N THR A 43 -7.33 -35.54 -3.43
CA THR A 43 -8.41 -35.44 -2.43
C THR A 43 -7.93 -34.68 -1.20
N ARG A 44 -8.89 -34.07 -0.49
CA ARG A 44 -8.63 -33.26 0.72
C ARG A 44 -9.43 -33.80 1.88
N HIS A 45 -8.78 -33.91 3.03
CA HIS A 45 -9.35 -34.51 4.22
C HIS A 45 -9.00 -33.71 5.45
N PHE A 46 -9.81 -33.86 6.49
CA PHE A 46 -9.57 -33.24 7.80
C PHE A 46 -9.43 -34.31 8.86
N LYS A 47 -8.46 -34.16 9.76
CA LYS A 47 -8.33 -35.00 10.95
C LYS A 47 -8.15 -34.16 12.20
N LYS A 48 -8.53 -34.74 13.35
CA LYS A 48 -8.18 -34.19 14.67
C LYS A 48 -6.66 -34.25 14.86
N ALA A 49 -6.09 -33.22 15.49
CA ALA A 49 -4.67 -33.21 15.80
C ALA A 49 -4.31 -34.35 16.77
N THR A 50 -3.37 -35.20 16.36
CA THR A 50 -2.95 -36.38 17.13
C THR A 50 -1.87 -36.04 18.16
N LYS A 51 -1.55 -36.99 19.06
CA LYS A 51 -0.38 -36.87 19.95
C LYS A 51 0.92 -36.71 19.15
N GLY A 52 1.08 -37.44 18.05
CA GLY A 52 2.25 -37.34 17.17
C GLY A 52 2.40 -35.95 16.54
N ASP A 53 1.30 -35.30 16.16
CA ASP A 53 1.34 -33.93 15.62
C ASP A 53 1.85 -32.93 16.66
N ARG A 54 1.43 -33.07 17.92
CA ARG A 54 1.90 -32.24 19.04
C ARG A 54 3.38 -32.50 19.37
N ILE A 55 3.83 -33.75 19.31
CA ILE A 55 5.24 -34.11 19.49
C ILE A 55 6.12 -33.46 18.43
N ARG A 56 5.69 -33.46 17.16
CA ARG A 56 6.42 -32.76 16.08
C ARG A 56 6.54 -31.27 16.33
N TYR A 57 5.48 -30.64 16.85
CA TYR A 57 5.52 -29.23 17.24
C TYR A 57 6.56 -29.00 18.35
N GLY A 58 6.54 -29.81 19.41
CA GLY A 58 7.55 -29.72 20.48
C GLY A 58 8.98 -29.97 20.01
N LYS A 59 9.19 -30.85 19.02
CA LYS A 59 10.49 -31.04 18.36
C LYS A 59 10.93 -29.75 17.65
N ALA A 60 10.03 -29.09 16.91
CA ALA A 60 10.34 -27.84 16.23
C ALA A 60 10.75 -26.74 17.23
N SER A 61 10.04 -26.61 18.35
CA SER A 61 10.42 -25.69 19.44
C SER A 61 11.81 -25.97 20.01
N ARG A 62 12.19 -27.24 20.21
CA ARG A 62 13.54 -27.59 20.68
C ARG A 62 14.62 -27.25 19.67
N LEU A 63 14.42 -27.63 18.40
CA LEU A 63 15.36 -27.33 17.33
C LEU A 63 15.57 -25.83 17.13
N LEU A 64 14.50 -25.03 17.21
CA LEU A 64 14.61 -23.57 17.15
C LEU A 64 15.49 -23.05 18.29
N LYS A 65 15.25 -23.50 19.52
CA LYS A 65 16.05 -23.09 20.69
C LYS A 65 17.51 -23.51 20.59
N GLU A 66 17.78 -24.70 20.07
CA GLU A 66 19.15 -25.20 19.84
C GLU A 66 19.89 -24.34 18.82
N ILE A 67 19.25 -24.01 17.70
CA ILE A 67 19.81 -23.13 16.66
C ILE A 67 20.01 -21.71 17.20
N GLU A 68 19.00 -21.12 17.85
CA GLU A 68 19.11 -19.76 18.37
C GLU A 68 20.10 -19.65 19.53
N GLY A 69 20.26 -20.71 20.33
CA GLY A 69 21.22 -20.76 21.43
C GLY A 69 22.68 -20.92 20.98
N SER A 70 22.91 -21.53 19.82
CA SER A 70 24.26 -21.74 19.27
C SER A 70 24.69 -20.64 18.30
N GLU A 71 23.77 -20.15 17.47
CA GLU A 71 24.07 -19.23 16.37
C GLU A 71 23.42 -17.85 16.53
N GLY A 72 22.60 -17.66 17.58
CA GLY A 72 21.79 -16.47 17.75
C GLY A 72 20.46 -16.50 16.97
N PRO A 73 19.53 -15.58 17.27
CA PRO A 73 18.24 -15.53 16.62
C PRO A 73 18.37 -14.98 15.19
N PHE A 74 17.85 -15.73 14.22
CA PHE A 74 17.65 -15.22 12.86
C PHE A 74 16.40 -14.33 12.77
N ALA A 75 15.32 -14.70 13.45
CA ALA A 75 14.08 -13.94 13.39
C ALA A 75 14.24 -12.55 14.07
N PRO A 76 13.55 -11.50 13.58
CA PRO A 76 13.78 -10.14 14.03
C PRO A 76 13.53 -9.97 15.53
N MET A 77 14.53 -9.41 16.23
CA MET A 77 14.46 -9.11 17.67
C MET A 77 13.99 -7.69 17.97
N ARG A 78 13.97 -6.81 16.96
CA ARG A 78 13.51 -5.42 17.11
C ARG A 78 12.05 -5.35 17.56
N GLU A 79 11.78 -4.43 18.49
CA GLU A 79 10.43 -4.14 18.95
C GLU A 79 9.60 -3.43 17.87
N ILE A 80 8.30 -3.68 17.88
CA ILE A 80 7.35 -2.98 17.03
C ILE A 80 7.34 -1.51 17.47
N PRO A 81 7.62 -0.54 16.57
CA PRO A 81 7.64 0.87 16.92
C PRO A 81 6.28 1.31 17.49
N THR A 82 6.32 2.04 18.59
CA THR A 82 5.13 2.60 19.24
C THR A 82 4.90 4.06 18.83
N ASP A 83 5.98 4.81 18.59
CA ASP A 83 5.94 6.21 18.22
C ASP A 83 5.41 6.42 16.79
N GLY A 84 4.59 7.46 16.62
CA GLY A 84 3.94 7.81 15.34
C GLY A 84 2.94 6.78 14.77
N ARG A 85 2.74 5.65 15.45
CA ARG A 85 1.95 4.52 14.93
C ARG A 85 0.43 4.70 15.11
N SER A 86 -0.31 4.56 14.02
CA SER A 86 -1.77 4.56 14.00
C SER A 86 -2.41 3.21 14.32
N ASP A 87 -1.85 2.08 13.84
CA ASP A 87 -2.43 0.75 14.04
C ASP A 87 -1.90 0.04 15.29
N GLN A 88 -2.53 0.30 16.44
CA GLN A 88 -2.15 -0.23 17.75
C GLN A 88 -2.51 -1.71 17.98
N ARG A 89 -3.18 -2.40 17.03
CA ARG A 89 -3.71 -3.75 17.25
C ARG A 89 -2.68 -4.81 17.67
N PRO A 90 -1.47 -4.89 17.07
CA PRO A 90 -0.47 -5.86 17.53
C PRO A 90 -0.13 -5.67 19.01
N LEU A 91 0.06 -4.41 19.42
CA LEU A 91 0.42 -4.03 20.79
C LEU A 91 -0.74 -4.30 21.76
N ILE A 92 -1.98 -3.99 21.38
CA ILE A 92 -3.20 -4.30 22.15
C ILE A 92 -3.36 -5.82 22.35
N HIS A 93 -2.84 -6.63 21.44
CA HIS A 93 -2.84 -8.08 21.55
C HIS A 93 -1.62 -8.65 22.29
N GLY A 94 -0.73 -7.80 22.83
CA GLY A 94 0.42 -8.20 23.62
C GLY A 94 1.67 -8.56 22.81
N PHE A 95 1.66 -8.39 21.48
CA PHE A 95 2.85 -8.61 20.66
C PHE A 95 3.79 -7.42 20.78
N ARG A 96 5.06 -7.66 21.14
CA ARG A 96 6.07 -6.61 21.31
C ARG A 96 7.05 -6.56 20.15
N ARG A 97 7.27 -7.68 19.45
CA ARG A 97 8.20 -7.83 18.33
C ARG A 97 7.49 -8.50 17.16
N TYR A 98 7.98 -8.26 15.95
CA TYR A 98 7.42 -8.91 14.76
C TYR A 98 7.55 -10.44 14.79
N ARG A 99 8.61 -10.98 15.42
CA ARG A 99 8.74 -12.43 15.61
C ARG A 99 7.63 -13.04 16.48
N ASP A 100 7.01 -12.26 17.37
CA ASP A 100 5.94 -12.74 18.24
C ASP A 100 4.64 -13.05 17.45
N LEU A 101 4.56 -12.59 16.19
CA LEU A 101 3.46 -12.90 15.26
C LEU A 101 3.54 -14.32 14.67
N PHE A 102 4.55 -15.10 15.05
CA PHE A 102 4.85 -16.41 14.52
C PHE A 102 4.91 -17.45 15.65
N ASN A 103 4.66 -18.69 15.27
CA ASN A 103 4.80 -19.82 16.16
C ASN A 103 6.18 -20.49 15.97
N ASP A 104 6.68 -21.25 16.94
CA ASP A 104 8.05 -21.82 16.89
C ASP A 104 8.32 -22.67 15.64
N ARG A 105 7.31 -23.36 15.10
CA ARG A 105 7.46 -24.17 13.88
C ARG A 105 7.61 -23.29 12.64
N GLN A 106 6.86 -22.19 12.57
CA GLN A 106 7.01 -21.17 11.52
C GLN A 106 8.36 -20.46 11.64
N LEU A 107 8.77 -20.09 12.85
CA LEU A 107 10.08 -19.47 13.12
C LEU A 107 11.24 -20.40 12.75
N LEU A 108 11.15 -21.70 13.06
CA LEU A 108 12.15 -22.68 12.64
C LEU A 108 12.26 -22.75 11.11
N HIS A 109 11.12 -22.85 10.42
CA HIS A 109 11.08 -22.86 8.95
C HIS A 109 11.71 -21.60 8.36
N LEU A 110 11.30 -20.43 8.83
CA LEU A 110 11.80 -19.14 8.34
C LEU A 110 13.28 -18.93 8.68
N THR A 111 13.75 -19.42 9.82
CA THR A 111 15.16 -19.39 10.23
C THR A 111 16.01 -20.22 9.28
N LEU A 112 15.62 -21.48 9.04
CA LEU A 112 16.36 -22.37 8.14
C LEU A 112 16.35 -21.86 6.70
N LEU A 113 15.19 -21.42 6.22
CA LEU A 113 15.04 -20.85 4.89
C LEU A 113 15.86 -19.56 4.73
N GLY A 114 15.77 -18.65 5.70
CA GLY A 114 16.51 -17.39 5.68
C GLY A 114 18.02 -17.59 5.68
N LYS A 115 18.54 -18.52 6.49
CA LYS A 115 19.95 -18.90 6.46
C LYS A 115 20.38 -19.50 5.12
N ALA A 116 19.54 -20.36 4.53
CA ALA A 116 19.82 -20.92 3.21
C ALA A 116 19.86 -19.84 2.12
N ILE A 117 18.99 -18.83 2.20
CA ILE A 117 19.00 -17.68 1.29
C ILE A 117 20.26 -16.84 1.51
N ALA A 118 20.60 -16.52 2.76
CA ALA A 118 21.79 -15.75 3.11
C ALA A 118 23.09 -16.40 2.60
N ALA A 119 23.15 -17.74 2.56
CA ALA A 119 24.27 -18.52 2.07
C ALA A 119 24.37 -18.60 0.53
N VAL A 120 23.45 -18.00 -0.23
CA VAL A 120 23.56 -17.96 -1.70
C VAL A 120 24.62 -16.94 -2.13
N ASP A 121 25.62 -17.41 -2.87
CA ASP A 121 26.76 -16.61 -3.31
C ASP A 121 26.37 -15.53 -4.34
N GLU A 122 25.47 -15.86 -5.28
CA GLU A 122 25.05 -14.93 -6.32
C GLU A 122 24.11 -13.83 -5.75
N PRO A 123 24.53 -12.56 -5.69
CA PRO A 123 23.75 -11.51 -5.01
C PRO A 123 22.38 -11.25 -5.65
N ARG A 124 22.29 -11.38 -6.98
CA ARG A 124 21.03 -11.18 -7.72
C ARG A 124 20.03 -12.30 -7.41
N ALA A 125 20.47 -13.56 -7.43
CA ALA A 125 19.62 -14.68 -7.02
C ALA A 125 19.20 -14.54 -5.55
N ARG A 126 20.13 -14.18 -4.66
CA ARG A 126 19.84 -13.96 -3.24
C ARG A 126 18.77 -12.89 -3.03
N ARG A 127 18.86 -11.74 -3.70
CA ARG A 127 17.82 -10.69 -3.69
C ARG A 127 16.46 -11.19 -4.17
N LEU A 128 16.41 -11.97 -5.25
CA LEU A 128 15.15 -12.54 -5.76
C LEU A 128 14.53 -13.55 -4.79
N LEU A 129 15.36 -14.36 -4.13
CA LEU A 129 14.93 -15.29 -3.08
C LEU A 129 14.43 -14.53 -1.85
N ALA A 130 15.10 -13.45 -1.44
CA ALA A 130 14.67 -12.57 -0.36
C ALA A 130 13.32 -11.89 -0.65
N MET A 131 13.08 -11.48 -1.90
CA MET A 131 11.75 -10.98 -2.32
C MET A 131 10.67 -12.05 -2.17
N ALA A 132 10.95 -13.30 -2.58
CA ALA A 132 10.01 -14.41 -2.41
C ALA A 132 9.78 -14.73 -0.92
N PHE A 133 10.84 -14.68 -0.09
CA PHE A 133 10.75 -14.82 1.36
C PHE A 133 9.85 -13.73 1.97
N SER A 134 10.04 -12.47 1.56
CA SER A 134 9.23 -11.33 2.00
C SER A 134 7.74 -11.53 1.72
N GLU A 135 7.37 -12.01 0.52
CA GLU A 135 5.98 -12.33 0.21
C GLU A 135 5.45 -13.52 1.04
N HIS A 136 6.29 -14.53 1.27
CA HIS A 136 5.97 -15.74 2.02
C HIS A 136 5.58 -15.47 3.49
N LEU A 137 6.18 -14.46 4.13
CA LEU A 137 5.95 -14.08 5.54
C LEU A 137 4.46 -13.89 5.86
N THR A 138 3.72 -13.17 5.01
CA THR A 138 2.31 -12.82 5.28
C THR A 138 1.36 -14.01 5.24
N THR A 139 1.80 -15.13 4.68
CA THR A 139 1.07 -16.39 4.62
C THR A 139 1.63 -17.46 5.56
N ASN A 140 2.73 -17.16 6.24
CA ASN A 140 3.40 -18.07 7.17
C ASN A 140 3.53 -17.47 8.58
N CYS A 141 2.49 -16.81 9.07
CA CYS A 141 2.41 -16.24 10.42
C CYS A 141 1.11 -16.66 11.12
N MET A 142 0.90 -16.22 12.36
CA MET A 142 -0.31 -16.48 13.16
C MET A 142 -1.41 -15.44 12.92
N TYR A 143 -1.23 -14.55 11.94
CA TYR A 143 -2.25 -13.59 11.48
C TYR A 143 -2.98 -14.06 10.20
N THR A 144 -2.94 -15.35 9.93
CA THR A 144 -3.57 -15.97 8.76
C THR A 144 -4.92 -16.58 9.07
N ALA A 145 -5.94 -16.28 8.27
CA ALA A 145 -7.27 -16.89 8.41
C ALA A 145 -7.52 -17.98 7.37
N TYR A 146 -8.40 -18.94 7.65
CA TYR A 146 -8.88 -19.87 6.63
C TYR A 146 -9.97 -19.22 5.78
N ALA A 147 -9.74 -19.10 4.47
CA ALA A 147 -10.74 -18.61 3.54
C ALA A 147 -11.58 -19.78 3.00
N PHE A 148 -12.65 -20.14 3.71
CA PHE A 148 -13.48 -21.32 3.43
C PHE A 148 -13.92 -21.42 1.96
N GLY A 149 -14.43 -20.34 1.37
CA GLY A 149 -14.90 -20.34 -0.04
C GLY A 149 -13.81 -20.64 -1.07
N TYR A 150 -12.55 -20.33 -0.76
CA TYR A 150 -11.41 -20.59 -1.65
C TYR A 150 -10.54 -21.78 -1.22
N ARG A 151 -10.84 -22.38 -0.06
CA ARG A 151 -10.08 -23.49 0.55
C ARG A 151 -8.56 -23.23 0.55
N ARG A 152 -8.18 -22.01 0.96
CA ARG A 152 -6.81 -21.51 1.04
C ARG A 152 -6.66 -20.53 2.20
N VAL A 153 -5.42 -20.18 2.51
CA VAL A 153 -5.11 -19.16 3.53
C VAL A 153 -5.41 -17.74 3.02
N SER A 154 -5.92 -16.89 3.91
CA SER A 154 -5.96 -15.44 3.75
C SER A 154 -4.71 -14.84 4.40
N PRO A 155 -3.84 -14.12 3.66
CA PRO A 155 -2.65 -13.51 4.21
C PRO A 155 -2.97 -12.42 5.25
N MET A 156 -2.02 -12.14 6.15
CA MET A 156 -2.12 -11.14 7.21
C MET A 156 -2.65 -9.78 6.74
N PHE A 157 -2.11 -9.24 5.64
CA PHE A 157 -2.49 -7.92 5.12
C PHE A 157 -3.52 -7.96 3.98
N SER A 158 -4.38 -8.99 3.92
CA SER A 158 -5.44 -9.07 2.91
C SER A 158 -6.48 -7.94 3.01
N ILE A 159 -6.50 -7.21 4.13
CA ILE A 159 -7.33 -6.03 4.38
C ILE A 159 -6.48 -4.81 4.79
N HIS A 160 -5.22 -4.78 4.35
CA HIS A 160 -4.25 -3.70 4.59
C HIS A 160 -4.09 -3.29 6.06
N SER A 161 -4.15 -4.26 6.99
CA SER A 161 -4.18 -3.95 8.42
C SER A 161 -3.90 -5.17 9.31
N TYR A 162 -3.49 -4.97 10.57
CA TYR A 162 -3.22 -6.07 11.52
C TYR A 162 -4.52 -6.67 12.09
N ARG A 163 -5.22 -7.49 11.30
CA ARG A 163 -6.50 -8.08 11.68
C ARG A 163 -6.34 -9.08 12.83
N HIS A 164 -7.19 -8.99 13.87
CA HIS A 164 -7.26 -10.03 14.89
C HIS A 164 -7.75 -11.36 14.31
N ILE A 165 -7.00 -12.44 14.53
CA ILE A 165 -7.34 -13.80 14.10
C ILE A 165 -7.56 -14.71 15.31
N THR A 166 -8.80 -15.18 15.48
CA THR A 166 -9.18 -16.08 16.58
C THR A 166 -8.77 -17.54 16.34
N ARG A 167 -8.71 -17.95 15.07
CA ARG A 167 -8.37 -19.32 14.65
C ARG A 167 -7.35 -19.26 13.51
N PRO A 168 -6.07 -19.07 13.84
CA PRO A 168 -5.03 -18.99 12.83
C PRO A 168 -4.84 -20.32 12.11
N VAL A 169 -4.46 -20.26 10.85
CA VAL A 169 -4.16 -21.44 10.04
C VAL A 169 -2.74 -21.41 9.53
N GLU A 170 -2.00 -22.43 9.90
CA GLU A 170 -0.67 -22.68 9.35
C GLU A 170 -0.78 -23.49 8.05
N ILE A 171 -0.01 -23.09 7.04
CA ILE A 171 0.11 -23.82 5.78
C ILE A 171 1.31 -24.78 5.82
N ASN A 172 1.31 -25.83 4.99
CA ASN A 172 2.57 -26.47 4.63
C ASN A 172 3.34 -25.51 3.70
N PRO A 173 4.52 -24.99 4.10
CA PRO A 173 5.21 -23.94 3.35
C PRO A 173 5.81 -24.41 2.02
N TRP A 174 5.89 -25.73 1.79
CA TRP A 174 6.57 -26.33 0.63
C TRP A 174 5.63 -26.97 -0.39
N LEU A 175 4.31 -26.76 -0.29
CA LEU A 175 3.40 -27.23 -1.34
C LEU A 175 3.58 -26.42 -2.63
N GLU A 176 3.65 -27.13 -3.75
CA GLU A 176 3.77 -26.55 -5.09
C GLU A 176 2.44 -26.66 -5.84
N GLY A 177 2.08 -25.63 -6.61
CA GLY A 177 0.91 -25.59 -7.49
C GLY A 177 -0.44 -25.44 -6.77
N ILE A 178 -0.50 -25.74 -5.47
CA ILE A 178 -1.71 -25.64 -4.64
C ILE A 178 -1.49 -24.66 -3.49
N GLY A 179 -2.51 -23.87 -3.17
CA GLY A 179 -2.50 -22.94 -2.05
C GLY A 179 -1.94 -21.56 -2.40
N ARG A 180 -1.87 -20.68 -1.40
CA ARG A 180 -1.41 -19.30 -1.56
C ARG A 180 -0.18 -19.06 -0.68
N GLY A 181 0.84 -18.44 -1.27
CA GLY A 181 2.00 -17.95 -0.53
C GLY A 181 2.88 -19.04 0.08
N THR A 182 2.87 -20.27 -0.44
CA THR A 182 3.94 -21.24 -0.16
C THR A 182 5.22 -20.79 -0.86
N PHE A 183 6.39 -21.17 -0.36
CA PHE A 183 7.66 -20.66 -0.89
C PHE A 183 7.88 -21.02 -2.37
N PRO A 184 7.61 -22.25 -2.84
CA PRO A 184 7.65 -22.56 -4.28
C PRO A 184 6.68 -21.73 -5.12
N ASN A 185 5.46 -21.47 -4.62
CA ASN A 185 4.48 -20.67 -5.34
C ASN A 185 4.89 -19.18 -5.40
N THR A 186 5.51 -18.64 -4.35
CA THR A 186 6.08 -17.28 -4.38
C THR A 186 7.24 -17.19 -5.36
N LEU A 187 8.12 -18.20 -5.43
CA LEU A 187 9.20 -18.25 -6.42
C LEU A 187 8.67 -18.32 -7.85
N SER A 188 7.65 -19.14 -8.11
CA SER A 188 6.96 -19.19 -9.41
C SER A 188 6.38 -17.83 -9.79
N LYS A 189 5.81 -17.09 -8.83
CA LYS A 189 5.30 -15.74 -9.05
C LYS A 189 6.42 -14.75 -9.39
N ILE A 190 7.54 -14.76 -8.65
CA ILE A 190 8.71 -13.93 -8.98
C ILE A 190 9.26 -14.28 -10.37
N THR A 191 9.34 -15.57 -10.71
CA THR A 191 9.79 -16.02 -12.04
C THR A 191 8.89 -15.48 -13.16
N LYS A 192 7.57 -15.49 -12.96
CA LYS A 192 6.61 -14.90 -13.92
C LYS A 192 6.78 -13.38 -14.03
N ALA A 193 7.07 -12.69 -12.93
CA ALA A 193 7.34 -11.26 -12.95
C ALA A 193 8.64 -10.93 -13.71
N VAL A 194 9.71 -11.71 -13.51
CA VAL A 194 10.96 -11.58 -14.27
C VAL A 194 10.74 -11.87 -15.75
N ALA A 195 9.96 -12.90 -16.10
CA ALA A 195 9.61 -13.20 -17.48
C ALA A 195 8.81 -12.06 -18.13
N PHE A 196 7.84 -11.49 -17.40
CA PHE A 196 7.08 -10.32 -17.87
C PHE A 196 7.99 -9.09 -18.04
N ALA A 197 8.92 -8.84 -17.11
CA ALA A 197 9.87 -7.74 -17.26
C ALA A 197 10.72 -7.90 -18.53
N LYS A 198 11.17 -9.11 -18.86
CA LYS A 198 11.95 -9.42 -20.08
C LYS A 198 11.15 -9.41 -21.38
N ALA A 199 9.82 -9.49 -21.31
CA ALA A 199 8.92 -9.52 -22.46
C ALA A 199 7.55 -8.96 -22.07
N PRO A 200 7.45 -7.63 -21.86
CA PRO A 200 6.22 -7.03 -21.39
C PRO A 200 5.14 -7.15 -22.45
N THR A 201 3.92 -7.32 -21.98
CA THR A 201 2.72 -7.38 -22.83
C THR A 201 1.72 -6.35 -22.37
N GLU A 202 1.00 -5.74 -23.31
CA GLU A 202 -0.06 -4.77 -23.06
C GLU A 202 -1.42 -5.39 -23.33
N LEU A 203 -2.48 -4.79 -22.78
CA LEU A 203 -3.84 -5.14 -23.16
C LEU A 203 -4.13 -4.60 -24.57
N ASP A 204 -4.62 -5.46 -25.45
CA ASP A 204 -5.11 -5.04 -26.77
C ASP A 204 -6.56 -4.52 -26.62
N PRO A 205 -6.91 -3.34 -27.16
CA PRO A 205 -8.29 -2.88 -27.23
C PRO A 205 -9.26 -3.88 -27.88
N LYS A 206 -8.76 -4.80 -28.73
CA LYS A 206 -9.52 -5.90 -29.35
C LYS A 206 -9.66 -7.14 -28.44
N GLY A 207 -9.04 -7.13 -27.27
CA GLY A 207 -9.04 -8.22 -26.30
C GLY A 207 -7.74 -9.04 -26.31
N GLY A 208 -7.41 -9.63 -25.15
CA GLY A 208 -6.17 -10.39 -24.96
C GLY A 208 -4.97 -9.50 -24.61
N ARG A 209 -3.77 -10.07 -24.72
CA ARG A 209 -2.51 -9.37 -24.50
C ARG A 209 -1.65 -9.45 -25.76
N VAL A 210 -1.03 -8.33 -26.12
CA VAL A 210 -0.08 -8.24 -27.24
C VAL A 210 1.29 -7.84 -26.72
N PRO A 211 2.40 -8.19 -27.40
CA PRO A 211 3.72 -7.66 -27.07
C PRO A 211 3.67 -6.13 -26.99
N SER A 212 4.32 -5.55 -25.97
CA SER A 212 4.37 -4.09 -25.84
C SER A 212 5.07 -3.49 -27.06
N LYS A 213 4.48 -2.44 -27.63
CA LYS A 213 4.97 -1.79 -28.86
C LYS A 213 6.10 -0.79 -28.60
N ALA A 214 6.51 -0.59 -27.35
CA ALA A 214 7.72 0.18 -27.07
C ALA A 214 8.88 -0.48 -27.82
N GLY A 215 9.65 0.29 -28.58
CA GLY A 215 10.76 -0.21 -29.41
C GLY A 215 11.78 -1.03 -28.61
N GLU A 216 12.80 -1.59 -29.28
CA GLU A 216 13.87 -2.43 -28.70
C GLU A 216 14.04 -2.18 -27.21
N HIS A 217 13.52 -3.09 -26.37
CA HIS A 217 13.47 -2.90 -24.94
C HIS A 217 14.91 -2.85 -24.40
N VAL A 218 15.46 -1.65 -24.25
CA VAL A 218 16.76 -1.47 -23.61
C VAL A 218 16.55 -1.45 -22.11
N TYR A 219 16.59 -2.63 -21.50
CA TYR A 219 16.56 -2.77 -20.05
C TYR A 219 17.72 -2.02 -19.40
N ALA A 220 17.44 -1.35 -18.28
CA ALA A 220 18.51 -0.90 -17.40
C ALA A 220 19.14 -2.15 -16.75
N SER A 221 20.31 -2.56 -17.24
CA SER A 221 21.09 -3.68 -16.68
C SER A 221 21.66 -3.35 -15.30
N GLU A 222 21.80 -2.06 -15.02
CA GLU A 222 22.27 -1.48 -13.76
C GLU A 222 21.36 -0.31 -13.39
N VAL A 223 21.14 -0.15 -12.08
CA VAL A 223 20.35 0.93 -11.51
C VAL A 223 21.29 1.72 -10.61
N SER A 224 21.35 3.03 -10.84
CA SER A 224 22.16 3.93 -10.03
C SER A 224 21.44 4.28 -8.72
N ALA A 225 22.21 4.55 -7.68
CA ALA A 225 21.71 5.24 -6.49
C ALA A 225 21.84 6.76 -6.61
N ASN A 226 22.29 7.32 -7.74
CA ASN A 226 22.43 8.76 -7.93
C ASN A 226 21.68 9.22 -9.20
N PRO A 227 20.61 10.01 -9.06
CA PRO A 227 19.86 10.53 -10.21
C PRO A 227 20.73 11.30 -11.21
N TRP A 228 21.82 11.92 -10.77
CA TRP A 228 22.73 12.66 -11.64
C TRP A 228 23.40 11.77 -12.71
N GLN A 229 23.60 10.47 -12.43
CA GLN A 229 24.10 9.55 -13.44
C GLN A 229 23.07 9.31 -14.55
N VAL A 230 21.78 9.39 -14.25
CA VAL A 230 20.72 9.33 -15.29
C VAL A 230 20.71 10.61 -16.10
N LEU A 231 20.79 11.76 -15.44
CA LEU A 231 20.78 13.07 -16.09
C LEU A 231 21.99 13.29 -17.01
N THR A 232 23.15 12.71 -16.68
CA THR A 232 24.37 12.76 -17.51
C THR A 232 24.44 11.65 -18.56
N GLY A 233 23.50 10.71 -18.57
CA GLY A 233 23.49 9.56 -19.47
C GLY A 233 24.45 8.42 -19.09
N SER A 234 25.11 8.50 -17.93
CA SER A 234 25.99 7.45 -17.40
C SER A 234 25.23 6.21 -16.90
N SER A 235 23.96 6.38 -16.54
CA SER A 235 23.03 5.31 -16.18
C SER A 235 21.69 5.50 -16.90
N ARG A 236 20.94 4.42 -17.10
CA ARG A 236 19.57 4.47 -17.66
C ARG A 236 18.50 4.68 -16.61
N ALA A 237 18.75 4.29 -15.37
CA ALA A 237 17.78 4.35 -14.29
C ALA A 237 18.44 4.67 -12.94
N SER A 238 17.67 5.30 -12.07
CA SER A 238 18.03 5.52 -10.67
C SER A 238 16.83 5.19 -9.80
N ILE A 239 17.06 4.48 -8.69
CA ILE A 239 16.03 4.19 -7.68
C ILE A 239 16.50 4.80 -6.37
N ARG A 240 15.58 5.48 -5.68
CA ARG A 240 15.85 6.20 -4.43
C ARG A 240 14.72 5.95 -3.46
N THR A 241 15.09 5.65 -2.22
CA THR A 241 14.16 5.53 -1.10
C THR A 241 14.26 6.81 -0.27
N LYS A 242 13.53 7.85 -0.69
CA LYS A 242 13.56 9.19 -0.05
C LYS A 242 12.18 9.83 -0.07
N THR A 243 11.97 10.81 0.82
CA THR A 243 10.78 11.67 0.77
C THR A 243 10.76 12.49 -0.52
N SER A 244 9.57 12.67 -1.10
CA SER A 244 9.37 13.58 -2.24
C SER A 244 9.16 15.04 -1.81
N GLU A 245 9.21 15.33 -0.52
CA GLU A 245 9.25 16.70 0.01
C GLU A 245 10.61 17.39 -0.21
N ASP A 246 11.64 16.63 -0.55
CA ASP A 246 12.98 17.12 -0.85
C ASP A 246 13.57 16.34 -2.03
N LEU A 247 13.69 17.01 -3.17
CA LEU A 247 14.31 16.49 -4.38
C LEU A 247 15.61 17.25 -4.70
N ALA A 248 16.34 17.76 -3.70
CA ALA A 248 17.55 18.57 -3.89
C ALA A 248 18.66 17.89 -4.72
N GLU A 249 18.67 16.55 -4.78
CA GLU A 249 19.59 15.79 -5.64
C GLU A 249 19.26 15.87 -7.14
N ILE A 250 18.09 16.40 -7.48
CA ILE A 250 17.66 16.65 -8.86
C ILE A 250 17.71 18.17 -9.11
N PRO A 251 18.51 18.64 -10.09
CA PRO A 251 18.58 20.06 -10.41
C PRO A 251 17.26 20.59 -10.99
N ASP A 252 17.05 21.90 -10.83
CA ASP A 252 15.90 22.62 -11.35
C ASP A 252 15.74 22.43 -12.85
N GLY A 253 14.49 22.27 -13.31
CA GLY A 253 14.19 22.26 -14.74
C GLY A 253 14.85 21.14 -15.55
N THR A 254 15.12 19.98 -14.95
CA THR A 254 15.77 18.84 -15.61
C THR A 254 14.81 17.73 -16.02
N ILE A 255 13.63 17.63 -15.40
CA ILE A 255 12.69 16.52 -15.60
C ILE A 255 11.62 16.86 -16.65
N ASP A 256 11.42 15.97 -17.63
CA ASP A 256 10.40 16.15 -18.68
C ASP A 256 8.99 15.74 -18.25
N LEU A 257 8.88 14.65 -17.49
CA LEU A 257 7.63 14.05 -17.06
C LEU A 257 7.76 13.57 -15.62
N ILE A 258 6.79 13.95 -14.78
CA ILE A 258 6.63 13.40 -13.44
C ILE A 258 5.29 12.66 -13.43
N LEU A 259 5.32 11.38 -13.05
CA LEU A 259 4.13 10.54 -12.83
C LEU A 259 4.11 10.13 -11.36
N THR A 260 3.03 10.43 -10.64
CA THR A 260 2.94 10.08 -9.21
C THR A 260 1.52 9.72 -8.78
N ASP A 261 1.41 8.92 -7.73
CA ASP A 261 0.16 8.61 -7.02
C ASP A 261 0.34 9.05 -5.56
N PRO A 262 0.07 10.34 -5.22
CA PRO A 262 0.30 10.84 -3.88
C PRO A 262 -0.60 10.11 -2.88
N PRO A 263 -0.14 9.88 -1.65
CA PRO A 263 -0.90 9.12 -0.67
C PRO A 263 -2.25 9.79 -0.41
N TYR A 264 -3.30 8.97 -0.40
CA TYR A 264 -4.65 9.43 -0.12
C TYR A 264 -4.76 10.00 1.29
N PHE A 265 -5.67 10.95 1.46
CA PHE A 265 -6.00 11.60 2.73
C PHE A 265 -6.52 10.63 3.82
N ASP A 266 -6.70 9.34 3.53
CA ASP A 266 -7.12 8.33 4.49
C ASP A 266 -5.99 7.43 5.03
N ASN A 267 -6.41 6.46 5.84
CA ASN A 267 -5.70 5.93 7.02
C ASN A 267 -4.71 4.79 6.73
N LEU A 268 -4.31 4.56 5.47
CA LEU A 268 -3.42 3.43 5.18
C LEU A 268 -1.97 3.79 5.48
N SER A 269 -1.49 3.35 6.63
CA SER A 269 -0.11 3.62 7.04
C SER A 269 0.90 2.65 6.43
N TYR A 270 1.23 2.87 5.14
CA TYR A 270 2.17 2.01 4.41
C TYR A 270 3.52 1.88 5.12
N SER A 271 4.05 2.97 5.71
CA SER A 271 5.28 2.92 6.51
C SER A 271 5.15 1.93 7.67
N GLU A 272 4.05 1.95 8.43
CA GLU A 272 3.81 1.01 9.54
C GLU A 272 3.64 -0.46 9.11
N LEU A 273 3.09 -0.69 7.92
CA LEU A 273 2.96 -2.02 7.35
C LEU A 273 4.29 -2.51 6.77
N SER A 274 5.06 -1.61 6.16
CA SER A 274 6.37 -1.89 5.57
C SER A 274 7.40 -2.26 6.62
N ASP A 275 7.30 -1.70 7.84
CA ASP A 275 8.23 -1.96 8.93
C ASP A 275 8.30 -3.44 9.34
N PHE A 276 7.17 -4.16 9.22
CA PHE A 276 7.14 -5.61 9.37
C PHE A 276 8.11 -6.29 8.42
N TYR A 277 8.10 -5.94 7.13
CA TYR A 277 8.99 -6.54 6.15
C TYR A 277 10.42 -6.07 6.35
N LEU A 278 10.62 -4.78 6.67
CA LEU A 278 11.94 -4.21 6.89
C LEU A 278 12.70 -4.98 7.97
N ALA A 279 12.05 -5.30 9.10
CA ALA A 279 12.68 -6.08 10.18
C ALA A 279 13.22 -7.44 9.71
N TRP A 280 12.50 -8.11 8.80
CA TRP A 280 12.95 -9.37 8.19
C TRP A 280 14.02 -9.19 7.12
N HIS A 281 13.96 -8.12 6.31
CA HIS A 281 15.03 -7.77 5.35
C HIS A 281 16.34 -7.42 6.06
N GLN A 282 16.28 -6.72 7.20
CA GLN A 282 17.42 -6.49 8.09
C GLN A 282 18.02 -7.81 8.57
N SER A 283 17.17 -8.75 8.99
CA SER A 283 17.60 -10.08 9.45
C SER A 283 18.23 -10.93 8.32
N LEU A 284 17.79 -10.74 7.08
CA LEU A 284 18.36 -11.38 5.89
C LEU A 284 19.68 -10.73 5.43
N GLY A 285 20.03 -9.54 5.92
CA GLY A 285 21.15 -8.75 5.39
C GLY A 285 20.89 -8.14 4.01
N GLU A 286 19.61 -7.96 3.65
CA GLU A 286 19.18 -7.46 2.32
C GLU A 286 18.54 -6.06 2.37
N ALA A 287 18.38 -5.48 3.56
CA ALA A 287 18.00 -4.08 3.69
C ALA A 287 19.14 -3.17 3.20
N GLU A 288 18.80 -2.09 2.50
CA GLU A 288 19.79 -1.12 1.99
C GLU A 288 19.97 0.05 2.96
N PRO A 289 21.17 0.68 3.01
CA PRO A 289 21.41 1.85 3.85
C PRO A 289 20.41 2.99 3.62
N PRO A 290 19.98 3.70 4.68
CA PRO A 290 20.38 3.52 6.09
C PRO A 290 19.58 2.43 6.82
N PHE A 291 18.63 1.78 6.16
CA PHE A 291 17.72 0.82 6.79
C PHE A 291 18.34 -0.56 7.04
N ASP A 292 19.61 -0.75 6.69
CA ASP A 292 20.43 -1.90 7.07
C ASP A 292 20.77 -1.92 8.57
N ASP A 293 20.68 -0.79 9.28
CA ASP A 293 20.78 -0.74 10.74
C ASP A 293 19.55 -1.42 11.39
N PRO A 294 19.72 -2.54 12.11
CA PRO A 294 18.63 -3.28 12.73
C PRO A 294 17.92 -2.53 13.86
N ARG A 295 18.38 -1.33 14.24
CA ARG A 295 17.73 -0.43 15.21
C ARG A 295 16.79 0.55 14.53
N LEU A 296 16.96 0.81 13.23
CA LEU A 296 16.13 1.75 12.50
C LEU A 296 14.84 1.09 12.04
N ALA A 297 13.73 1.77 12.33
CA ALA A 297 12.41 1.42 11.82
C ALA A 297 12.17 2.08 10.46
N ALA A 298 11.13 1.64 9.76
CA ALA A 298 10.59 2.38 8.64
C ALA A 298 10.18 3.80 9.10
N PRO A 299 10.20 4.80 8.22
CA PRO A 299 9.91 6.19 8.56
C PRO A 299 8.40 6.40 8.80
N ILE A 300 7.91 5.91 9.94
CA ILE A 300 6.49 5.93 10.32
C ILE A 300 5.99 7.36 10.51
N GLY A 301 6.78 8.21 11.19
CA GLY A 301 6.45 9.62 11.41
C GLY A 301 6.45 10.48 10.15
N GLU A 302 7.12 10.04 9.09
CA GLU A 302 7.12 10.73 7.79
C GLU A 302 5.93 10.34 6.91
N ASN A 303 5.03 9.48 7.37
CA ASN A 303 3.87 9.14 6.55
C ASN A 303 2.93 10.35 6.40
N LEU A 304 2.50 10.63 5.17
CA LEU A 304 1.55 11.71 4.88
C LEU A 304 0.11 11.33 5.25
N ALA A 305 -0.19 10.03 5.41
CA ALA A 305 -1.52 9.56 5.79
C ALA A 305 -1.96 10.14 7.15
N LEU A 306 -3.20 10.62 7.23
CA LEU A 306 -3.73 11.23 8.45
C LEU A 306 -3.93 10.20 9.56
N THR A 307 -3.21 10.36 10.68
CA THR A 307 -3.40 9.58 11.91
C THR A 307 -4.61 10.05 12.73
N SER A 308 -5.04 11.29 12.51
CA SER A 308 -6.18 11.91 13.18
C SER A 308 -7.01 12.76 12.20
N ARG A 309 -8.27 13.03 12.57
CA ARG A 309 -9.18 13.87 11.78
C ARG A 309 -9.22 15.32 12.27
N ALA A 310 -8.31 15.71 13.17
CA ALA A 310 -8.23 17.07 13.69
C ALA A 310 -7.78 18.05 12.60
N ASP A 311 -8.14 19.33 12.76
CA ASP A 311 -7.85 20.37 11.78
C ASP A 311 -6.34 20.57 11.62
N GLU A 312 -5.55 20.38 12.69
CA GLU A 312 -4.09 20.42 12.64
C GLU A 312 -3.53 19.34 11.72
N SER A 313 -4.05 18.12 11.77
CA SER A 313 -3.58 17.03 10.91
C SER A 313 -3.89 17.33 9.43
N ILE A 314 -5.05 17.91 9.14
CA ILE A 314 -5.42 18.35 7.79
C ILE A 314 -4.47 19.44 7.29
N ALA A 315 -4.13 20.40 8.16
CA ALA A 315 -3.18 21.47 7.84
C ALA A 315 -1.78 20.92 7.54
N VAL A 316 -1.30 19.95 8.34
CA VAL A 316 -0.03 19.25 8.12
C VAL A 316 -0.03 18.52 6.77
N TYR A 317 -1.08 17.74 6.47
CA TYR A 317 -1.23 17.05 5.19
C TYR A 317 -1.16 18.03 4.02
N ARG A 318 -1.92 19.13 4.10
CA ARG A 318 -1.97 20.16 3.05
C ARG A 318 -0.60 20.79 2.83
N GLU A 319 0.11 21.13 3.91
CA GLU A 319 1.43 21.78 3.84
C GLU A 319 2.49 20.84 3.25
N ARG A 320 2.53 19.59 3.68
CA ARG A 320 3.46 18.60 3.14
C ARG A 320 3.16 18.29 1.67
N LEU A 321 1.88 18.15 1.29
CA LEU A 321 1.50 18.01 -0.11
C LEU A 321 1.93 19.24 -0.94
N ARG A 322 1.76 20.45 -0.41
CA ARG A 322 2.24 21.68 -1.06
C ARG A 322 3.75 21.66 -1.28
N ARG A 323 4.54 21.19 -0.30
CA ARG A 323 6.00 21.04 -0.44
C ARG A 323 6.37 20.06 -1.55
N ILE A 324 5.74 18.87 -1.57
CA ILE A 324 5.94 17.87 -2.63
C ILE A 324 5.63 18.48 -4.01
N LEU A 325 4.49 19.15 -4.15
CA LEU A 325 4.11 19.77 -5.42
C LEU A 325 5.07 20.91 -5.81
N SER A 326 5.59 21.67 -4.85
CA SER A 326 6.57 22.73 -5.11
C SER A 326 7.91 22.15 -5.58
N GLU A 327 8.37 21.05 -4.99
CA GLU A 327 9.59 20.35 -5.43
C GLU A 327 9.41 19.71 -6.81
N CYS A 328 8.26 19.07 -7.06
CA CYS A 328 7.89 18.60 -8.40
C CYS A 328 7.89 19.75 -9.41
N GLN A 329 7.37 20.92 -9.04
CA GLN A 329 7.41 22.11 -9.89
C GLN A 329 8.87 22.51 -10.14
N ARG A 330 9.69 22.68 -9.12
CA ARG A 330 11.09 23.11 -9.24
C ARG A 330 11.86 22.26 -10.27
N VAL A 331 11.84 20.94 -10.11
CA VAL A 331 12.62 20.01 -10.95
C VAL A 331 12.07 19.85 -12.38
N LEU A 332 10.79 20.14 -12.62
CA LEU A 332 10.16 19.96 -13.93
C LEU A 332 10.65 21.02 -14.94
N LYS A 333 10.89 20.64 -16.18
CA LYS A 333 11.18 21.57 -17.29
C LYS A 333 10.02 22.54 -17.52
N ARG A 334 10.30 23.69 -18.15
CA ARG A 334 9.28 24.70 -18.51
C ARG A 334 8.11 24.10 -19.31
N ASN A 335 8.41 23.20 -20.24
CA ASN A 335 7.42 22.51 -21.08
C ASN A 335 7.13 21.08 -20.59
N GLY A 336 7.56 20.72 -19.37
CA GLY A 336 7.31 19.39 -18.82
C GLY A 336 5.84 19.15 -18.49
N VAL A 337 5.53 17.90 -18.16
CA VAL A 337 4.19 17.46 -17.73
C VAL A 337 4.28 16.89 -16.32
N PHE A 338 3.40 17.34 -15.44
CA PHE A 338 3.18 16.70 -14.15
C PHE A 338 1.85 15.97 -14.18
N VAL A 339 1.85 14.67 -13.94
CA VAL A 339 0.63 13.85 -13.90
C VAL A 339 0.53 13.20 -12.54
N PHE A 340 -0.63 13.34 -11.92
CA PHE A 340 -0.96 12.58 -10.72
C PHE A 340 -2.37 12.01 -10.76
N THR A 341 -2.56 10.84 -10.14
CA THR A 341 -3.87 10.22 -9.96
C THR A 341 -4.36 10.48 -8.54
N TYR A 342 -5.66 10.73 -8.37
CA TYR A 342 -6.24 10.93 -7.03
C TYR A 342 -7.74 10.60 -7.00
N HIS A 343 -8.20 10.10 -5.86
CA HIS A 343 -9.61 9.97 -5.54
C HIS A 343 -9.83 10.11 -4.04
N HIS A 344 -10.96 10.69 -3.64
CA HIS A 344 -11.36 10.67 -2.23
C HIS A 344 -12.84 10.97 -2.04
N LYS A 345 -13.46 10.34 -1.03
CA LYS A 345 -14.88 10.59 -0.70
C LYS A 345 -15.13 11.90 0.04
N ARG A 346 -14.09 12.49 0.63
CA ARG A 346 -14.21 13.62 1.57
C ARG A 346 -13.90 14.92 0.85
N ILE A 347 -14.74 15.92 1.09
CA ILE A 347 -14.54 17.29 0.59
C ILE A 347 -13.25 17.89 1.16
N ALA A 348 -12.94 17.68 2.45
CA ALA A 348 -11.72 18.17 3.08
C ALA A 348 -10.43 17.70 2.37
N ALA A 349 -10.43 16.46 1.85
CA ALA A 349 -9.31 15.93 1.09
C ALA A 349 -9.13 16.67 -0.24
N TRP A 350 -10.23 16.89 -0.97
CA TRP A 350 -10.22 17.68 -2.21
C TRP A 350 -9.84 19.14 -1.98
N ASN A 351 -10.28 19.72 -0.87
CA ASN A 351 -9.90 21.08 -0.48
C ASN A 351 -8.39 21.18 -0.23
N ALA A 352 -7.80 20.20 0.47
CA ALA A 352 -6.36 20.15 0.70
C ALA A 352 -5.56 20.01 -0.60
N VAL A 353 -6.00 19.15 -1.53
CA VAL A 353 -5.36 19.00 -2.86
C VAL A 353 -5.47 20.30 -3.66
N GLY A 354 -6.64 20.95 -3.68
CA GLY A 354 -6.84 22.17 -4.46
C GLY A 354 -6.05 23.36 -3.92
N GLU A 355 -5.97 23.50 -2.58
CA GLU A 355 -5.11 24.49 -1.94
C GLU A 355 -3.63 24.25 -2.23
N ALA A 356 -3.17 23.00 -2.11
CA ALA A 356 -1.77 22.65 -2.41
C ALA A 356 -1.44 22.90 -3.89
N LEU A 357 -2.33 22.49 -4.80
CA LEU A 357 -2.13 22.64 -6.25
C LEU A 357 -2.11 24.11 -6.66
N ALA A 358 -3.10 24.92 -6.26
CA ALA A 358 -3.19 26.34 -6.60
C ALA A 358 -1.98 27.15 -6.10
N ARG A 359 -1.32 26.69 -5.03
CA ARG A 359 -0.14 27.34 -4.42
C ARG A 359 1.21 26.76 -4.86
N SER A 360 1.20 25.71 -5.67
CA SER A 360 2.43 25.01 -6.09
C SER A 360 3.07 25.55 -7.36
N GLY A 361 2.43 26.52 -8.04
CA GLY A 361 2.90 27.01 -9.35
C GLY A 361 2.59 26.05 -10.51
N PHE A 362 1.60 25.16 -10.32
CA PHE A 362 1.03 24.33 -11.37
C PHE A 362 -0.35 24.81 -11.78
N ARG A 363 -0.65 24.66 -13.07
CA ARG A 363 -1.99 24.77 -13.62
C ARG A 363 -2.44 23.44 -14.19
N CYS A 364 -3.65 23.00 -13.84
CA CYS A 364 -4.25 21.81 -14.44
C CYS A 364 -4.80 22.15 -15.83
N THR A 365 -4.49 21.28 -16.81
CA THR A 365 -4.92 21.41 -18.21
C THR A 365 -5.99 20.38 -18.57
N ALA A 366 -5.99 19.23 -17.91
CA ALA A 366 -7.00 18.20 -18.10
C ALA A 366 -7.19 17.34 -16.85
N VAL A 367 -8.41 16.85 -16.67
CA VAL A 367 -8.75 15.79 -15.70
C VAL A 367 -9.40 14.66 -16.48
N LEU A 368 -8.84 13.46 -16.36
CA LEU A 368 -9.28 12.27 -17.10
C LEU A 368 -9.69 11.17 -16.10
N PRO A 369 -10.83 10.48 -16.31
CA PRO A 369 -11.19 9.33 -15.50
C PRO A 369 -10.32 8.12 -15.87
N LEU A 370 -9.74 7.46 -14.87
CA LEU A 370 -8.99 6.21 -15.03
C LEU A 370 -9.57 5.15 -14.10
N ARG A 371 -9.85 3.96 -14.61
CA ARG A 371 -10.30 2.86 -13.75
C ARG A 371 -9.13 2.34 -12.92
N GLY A 372 -9.14 2.63 -11.62
CA GLY A 372 -8.12 2.18 -10.67
C GLY A 372 -8.40 0.80 -10.08
N GLU A 373 -9.68 0.39 -9.99
CA GLU A 373 -10.09 -0.81 -9.27
C GLU A 373 -10.63 -1.94 -10.16
N GLY A 374 -10.25 -3.17 -9.81
CA GLY A 374 -10.73 -4.41 -10.43
C GLY A 374 -12.21 -4.69 -10.14
N GLN A 375 -12.80 -5.69 -10.81
CA GLN A 375 -14.20 -6.07 -10.54
C GLN A 375 -14.40 -6.74 -9.17
N GLY A 376 -13.38 -7.42 -8.64
CA GLY A 376 -13.45 -8.20 -7.40
C GLY A 376 -12.57 -7.60 -6.29
N GLY A 377 -13.19 -7.21 -5.18
CA GLY A 377 -12.49 -6.80 -3.97
C GLY A 377 -13.36 -7.04 -2.74
N LEU A 378 -12.75 -7.54 -1.66
CA LEU A 378 -13.42 -7.74 -0.36
C LEU A 378 -13.95 -6.43 0.25
N HIS A 379 -13.57 -5.28 -0.32
CA HIS A 379 -13.90 -3.91 0.13
C HIS A 379 -14.78 -3.11 -0.85
N SER A 380 -15.32 -3.75 -1.90
CA SER A 380 -16.22 -3.06 -2.84
C SER A 380 -17.64 -3.05 -2.28
N TYR A 381 -18.16 -1.87 -1.95
CA TYR A 381 -19.58 -1.62 -1.65
C TYR A 381 -20.11 -0.49 -2.54
N ASP A 382 -21.39 -0.12 -2.39
CA ASP A 382 -22.05 0.84 -3.29
C ASP A 382 -21.42 2.24 -3.29
N GLY A 383 -20.87 2.67 -2.15
CA GLY A 383 -20.15 3.92 -2.04
C GLY A 383 -18.69 3.88 -2.48
N THR A 384 -18.12 2.73 -2.87
CA THR A 384 -16.70 2.62 -3.26
C THR A 384 -16.45 3.29 -4.60
N ILE A 385 -15.45 4.19 -4.61
CA ILE A 385 -14.92 4.82 -5.83
C ILE A 385 -14.05 3.77 -6.54
N LYS A 386 -14.27 3.60 -7.84
CA LYS A 386 -13.53 2.68 -8.71
C LYS A 386 -12.76 3.41 -9.82
N TRP A 387 -13.06 4.70 -9.99
CA TRP A 387 -12.46 5.55 -10.99
C TRP A 387 -11.72 6.72 -10.34
N ASP A 388 -10.43 6.76 -10.61
CA ASP A 388 -9.55 7.83 -10.21
C ASP A 388 -9.69 9.01 -11.16
N ALA A 389 -9.32 10.19 -10.67
CA ALA A 389 -9.13 11.37 -11.49
C ALA A 389 -7.64 11.57 -11.75
N VAL A 390 -7.24 11.50 -13.01
CA VAL A 390 -5.88 11.77 -13.48
C VAL A 390 -5.76 13.23 -13.86
N PHE A 391 -5.00 13.98 -13.08
CA PHE A 391 -4.68 15.39 -13.31
C PHE A 391 -3.49 15.50 -14.25
N VAL A 392 -3.61 16.32 -15.29
CA VAL A 392 -2.51 16.66 -16.20
C VAL A 392 -2.18 18.13 -16.03
N CYS A 393 -1.05 18.40 -15.40
CA CYS A 393 -0.61 19.72 -14.98
C CYS A 393 0.61 20.19 -15.79
N ARG A 394 0.71 21.51 -15.92
CA ARG A 394 1.83 22.24 -16.53
C ARG A 394 2.31 23.32 -15.57
N LYS A 395 3.59 23.72 -15.69
CA LYS A 395 4.09 24.90 -14.96
C LYS A 395 3.26 26.12 -15.31
N ASP A 396 2.83 26.84 -14.28
CA ASP A 396 2.25 28.17 -14.42
C ASP A 396 3.36 29.22 -14.18
N VAL A 397 3.39 30.25 -15.02
CA VAL A 397 4.40 31.33 -14.97
C VAL A 397 3.95 32.46 -14.02
N GLN A 398 2.69 32.43 -13.55
CA GLN A 398 2.22 33.39 -12.57
C GLN A 398 2.93 33.17 -11.22
N ALA A 399 3.49 34.25 -10.67
CA ALA A 399 4.13 34.23 -9.35
C ALA A 399 3.12 33.71 -8.31
N PRO A 400 3.52 32.83 -7.38
CA PRO A 400 2.64 32.40 -6.31
C PRO A 400 2.15 33.65 -5.57
N GLY A 401 0.85 33.93 -5.67
CA GLY A 401 0.23 34.94 -4.83
C GLY A 401 0.55 34.63 -3.36
N GLY A 402 0.76 35.68 -2.54
CA GLY A 402 1.13 35.51 -1.14
C GLY A 402 0.17 34.59 -0.39
N GLU A 403 0.62 33.99 0.72
CA GLU A 403 -0.16 33.02 1.51
C GLU A 403 -1.57 33.51 1.88
N SER A 404 -1.75 34.82 2.03
CA SER A 404 -3.03 35.47 2.35
C SER A 404 -4.04 35.52 1.19
N CYS A 405 -3.64 35.22 -0.05
CA CYS A 405 -4.56 35.21 -1.18
C CYS A 405 -5.50 33.98 -1.09
N PRO A 406 -6.83 34.15 -1.14
CA PRO A 406 -7.76 33.03 -1.10
C PRO A 406 -7.62 32.14 -2.34
N VAL A 407 -7.95 30.85 -2.18
CA VAL A 407 -8.16 29.95 -3.31
C VAL A 407 -9.63 29.94 -3.68
N VAL A 408 -9.92 30.36 -4.91
CA VAL A 408 -11.27 30.52 -5.46
C VAL A 408 -11.47 29.68 -6.71
N VAL A 409 -12.72 29.45 -7.07
CA VAL A 409 -13.12 28.74 -8.28
C VAL A 409 -14.16 29.59 -9.03
N PRO A 410 -13.97 29.86 -10.33
CA PRO A 410 -14.98 30.53 -11.16
C PRO A 410 -16.31 29.74 -11.15
N ARG A 411 -17.44 30.44 -11.04
CA ARG A 411 -18.77 29.82 -11.04
C ARG A 411 -19.06 29.05 -12.33
N SER A 412 -18.60 29.58 -13.47
CA SER A 412 -18.65 28.90 -14.76
C SER A 412 -17.91 27.56 -14.72
N ALA A 413 -16.71 27.51 -14.13
CA ALA A 413 -15.93 26.28 -13.99
C ALA A 413 -16.63 25.22 -13.13
N ILE A 414 -17.39 25.61 -12.09
CA ILE A 414 -18.20 24.69 -11.29
C ILE A 414 -19.31 24.07 -12.15
N ALA A 415 -20.01 24.89 -12.94
CA ALA A 415 -21.04 24.41 -13.85
C ALA A 415 -20.45 23.47 -14.92
N ASP A 416 -19.28 23.81 -15.46
CA ASP A 416 -18.57 23.04 -16.48
C ASP A 416 -18.08 21.69 -15.93
N ALA A 417 -17.48 21.68 -14.74
CA ALA A 417 -17.06 20.48 -14.02
C ALA A 417 -18.22 19.49 -13.88
N ARG A 418 -19.38 20.00 -13.48
CA ARG A 418 -20.60 19.19 -13.35
C ARG A 418 -21.08 18.65 -14.70
N ARG A 419 -21.19 19.49 -15.73
CA ARG A 419 -21.63 19.05 -17.07
C ARG A 419 -20.71 17.94 -17.62
N ARG A 420 -19.39 18.09 -17.44
CA ARG A 420 -18.40 17.10 -17.90
C ARG A 420 -18.46 15.79 -17.11
N ALA A 421 -18.60 15.86 -15.78
CA ALA A 421 -18.76 14.66 -14.96
C ALA A 421 -20.04 13.89 -15.31
N ASP A 422 -21.16 14.60 -15.54
CA ASP A 422 -22.43 14.02 -15.97
C ASP A 422 -22.31 13.38 -17.37
N ALA A 423 -21.55 13.99 -18.29
CA ALA A 423 -21.27 13.43 -19.60
C ALA A 423 -20.50 12.10 -19.53
N TYR A 424 -19.45 12.03 -18.69
CA TYR A 424 -18.73 10.77 -18.45
C TYR A 424 -19.62 9.72 -17.78
N ALA A 425 -20.47 10.11 -16.83
CA ALA A 425 -21.41 9.18 -16.21
C ALA A 425 -22.38 8.57 -17.23
N LYS A 426 -22.85 9.38 -18.19
CA LYS A 426 -23.68 8.88 -19.31
C LYS A 426 -22.89 7.94 -20.22
N GLU A 427 -21.70 8.34 -20.66
CA GLU A 427 -20.87 7.55 -21.58
C GLU A 427 -20.40 6.20 -20.99
N LEU A 428 -20.02 6.21 -19.72
CA LEU A 428 -19.43 5.05 -19.04
C LEU A 428 -20.47 4.22 -18.28
N GLY A 429 -21.61 4.81 -17.90
CA GLY A 429 -22.68 4.14 -17.16
C GLY A 429 -23.33 3.00 -17.94
N ASP A 430 -23.46 3.16 -19.26
CA ASP A 430 -24.04 2.13 -20.14
C ASP A 430 -23.17 0.86 -20.23
N LYS A 431 -21.88 0.97 -19.91
CA LYS A 431 -20.92 -0.14 -19.93
C LYS A 431 -20.94 -0.90 -18.59
N LYS A 432 -21.97 -1.73 -18.38
CA LYS A 432 -22.19 -2.52 -17.15
C LYS A 432 -20.96 -3.29 -16.62
N GLN A 433 -20.06 -3.71 -17.50
CA GLN A 433 -18.82 -4.41 -17.11
C GLN A 433 -17.73 -3.48 -16.54
N ILE A 434 -17.73 -2.21 -16.94
CA ILE A 434 -16.75 -1.23 -16.45
C ILE A 434 -17.30 -0.56 -15.19
N GLY A 435 -18.59 -0.21 -15.22
CA GLY A 435 -19.34 0.33 -14.09
C GLY A 435 -18.84 1.70 -13.65
N PHE A 436 -19.60 2.75 -13.91
CA PHE A 436 -19.33 4.11 -13.44
C PHE A 436 -20.54 4.59 -12.64
N ARG A 437 -20.37 4.82 -11.34
CA ARG A 437 -21.47 5.07 -10.40
C ARG A 437 -21.40 6.49 -9.85
N GLU A 438 -22.42 6.87 -9.08
CA GLU A 438 -22.50 8.19 -8.46
C GLU A 438 -21.25 8.59 -7.63
N PRO A 439 -20.61 7.69 -6.86
CA PRO A 439 -19.35 8.03 -6.19
C PRO A 439 -18.23 8.40 -7.17
N ASP A 440 -18.16 7.76 -8.34
CA ASP A 440 -17.17 8.04 -9.39
C ASP A 440 -17.44 9.37 -10.07
N ARG A 441 -18.73 9.65 -10.35
CA ARG A 441 -19.20 10.93 -10.89
C ARG A 441 -18.84 12.10 -9.95
N LEU A 442 -19.18 11.97 -8.67
CA LEU A 442 -18.85 12.97 -7.65
C LEU A 442 -17.35 13.13 -7.45
N ASN A 443 -16.58 12.04 -7.53
CA ASN A 443 -15.13 12.07 -7.48
C ASN A 443 -14.56 12.93 -8.63
N LEU A 444 -15.05 12.70 -9.86
CA LEU A 444 -14.61 13.42 -11.04
C LEU A 444 -15.08 14.89 -11.06
N GLU A 445 -16.30 15.17 -10.62
CA GLU A 445 -16.82 16.54 -10.47
C GLU A 445 -15.94 17.36 -9.53
N ARG A 446 -15.62 16.81 -8.35
CA ARG A 446 -14.73 17.46 -7.37
C ARG A 446 -13.32 17.65 -7.92
N ALA A 447 -12.80 16.67 -8.65
CA ALA A 447 -11.50 16.78 -9.28
C ALA A 447 -11.44 17.93 -10.29
N MET A 448 -12.49 18.10 -11.12
CA MET A 448 -12.56 19.20 -12.10
C MET A 448 -12.75 20.57 -11.44
N ILE A 449 -13.46 20.65 -10.31
CA ILE A 449 -13.54 21.87 -9.47
C ILE A 449 -12.15 22.23 -8.94
N VAL A 450 -11.43 21.27 -8.35
CA VAL A 450 -10.06 21.45 -7.83
C VAL A 450 -9.09 21.85 -8.94
N ALA A 451 -9.19 21.23 -10.12
CA ALA A 451 -8.37 21.57 -11.28
C ALA A 451 -8.54 23.01 -11.78
N SER A 452 -9.69 23.63 -11.48
CA SER A 452 -10.03 24.99 -11.87
C SER A 452 -9.77 26.02 -10.77
N ALA A 453 -9.24 25.58 -9.62
CA ALA A 453 -8.96 26.43 -8.49
C ALA A 453 -7.73 27.32 -8.76
N VAL A 454 -7.85 28.60 -8.43
CA VAL A 454 -6.82 29.62 -8.64
C VAL A 454 -6.71 30.52 -7.43
N LEU A 455 -5.57 31.22 -7.31
CA LEU A 455 -5.41 32.29 -6.32
C LEU A 455 -6.17 33.54 -6.79
N GLY A 456 -7.04 34.08 -5.94
CA GLY A 456 -7.87 35.24 -6.30
C GLY A 456 -8.79 35.68 -5.18
N LYS A 457 -9.53 36.77 -5.40
CA LYS A 457 -10.57 37.25 -4.46
C LYS A 457 -11.89 36.59 -4.79
N ALA A 458 -12.70 36.29 -3.78
CA ALA A 458 -14.07 35.88 -4.00
C ALA A 458 -14.92 37.11 -4.37
N ASP A 459 -15.73 36.99 -5.41
CA ASP A 459 -16.56 38.04 -5.98
C ASP A 459 -17.84 37.44 -6.60
N ASP A 460 -18.53 38.20 -7.44
CA ASP A 460 -19.77 37.72 -8.07
C ASP A 460 -19.51 36.54 -9.03
N GLU A 461 -18.33 36.49 -9.64
CA GLU A 461 -17.94 35.48 -10.65
C GLU A 461 -17.21 34.27 -10.06
N SER A 462 -16.67 34.39 -8.85
CA SER A 462 -15.85 33.36 -8.21
C SER A 462 -16.22 33.11 -6.75
N VAL A 463 -16.12 31.86 -6.30
CA VAL A 463 -16.42 31.48 -4.91
C VAL A 463 -15.24 30.78 -4.26
N PRO A 464 -15.10 30.81 -2.92
CA PRO A 464 -14.05 30.05 -2.25
C PRO A 464 -14.11 28.55 -2.60
N LEU A 465 -12.94 27.92 -2.75
CA LEU A 465 -12.84 26.51 -3.12
C LEU A 465 -13.65 25.58 -2.21
N HIS A 466 -13.56 25.78 -0.89
CA HIS A 466 -14.32 24.98 0.06
C HIS A 466 -15.83 25.10 -0.22
N THR A 467 -16.34 26.31 -0.48
CA THR A 467 -17.75 26.56 -0.82
C THR A 467 -18.15 25.86 -2.12
N ALA A 468 -17.30 25.93 -3.16
CA ALA A 468 -17.52 25.24 -4.43
C ALA A 468 -17.65 23.72 -4.22
N LEU A 469 -16.77 23.12 -3.43
CA LEU A 469 -16.79 21.69 -3.13
C LEU A 469 -17.99 21.28 -2.27
N TYR A 470 -18.43 22.12 -1.32
CA TYR A 470 -19.61 21.84 -0.49
C TYR A 470 -20.91 21.75 -1.31
N ARG A 471 -21.04 22.51 -2.40
CA ARG A 471 -22.20 22.41 -3.32
C ARG A 471 -22.36 21.03 -3.96
N THR A 472 -21.27 20.25 -4.06
CA THR A 472 -21.36 18.85 -4.52
C THR A 472 -22.09 17.93 -3.55
N ARG A 473 -22.22 18.33 -2.27
CA ARG A 473 -22.92 17.56 -1.23
C ARG A 473 -24.44 17.71 -1.33
N GLU A 474 -24.93 18.86 -1.76
CA GLU A 474 -26.37 19.18 -1.85
C GLU A 474 -27.12 18.31 -2.88
N ARG A 475 -26.39 17.57 -3.72
CA ARG A 475 -26.93 16.58 -4.66
C ARG A 475 -26.79 15.12 -4.23
N GLY A 476 -26.04 14.87 -3.16
CA GLY A 476 -25.65 13.52 -2.74
C GLY A 476 -26.46 12.93 -1.57
N GLY A 477 -27.66 13.44 -1.26
CA GLY A 477 -28.57 12.81 -0.28
C GLY A 477 -29.68 12.05 -1.01
N SER A 478 -30.04 10.83 -0.66
CA SER A 478 -30.19 10.20 0.67
C SER A 478 -29.33 8.97 0.95
#